data_AF-A0A8S3T568-F1
#
_entry.id   AF-A0A8S3T568-F1
#
_cell.length_a   1.000
_cell.length_b   1.000
_cell.length_c   1.000
_cell.angle_alpha   90.00
_cell.angle_beta   90.00
_cell.angle_gamma   90.00
#
_symmetry.space_group_name_H-M   'P 1'
#
loop_
_entity.id
_entity.type
_entity.pdbx_description
1 polymer ?
#
loop_
_entity_poly.entity_id
_entity_poly.type
_entity_poly.pdbx_seq_one_letter_code
_entity_poly.pdbx_strand_id
1 'polypeptide(L)'
;MYHYSIFRHSVGNYNVPFCLQSTSKPLVYALVQEELNQETVHQYVGHEPSGITFNAISLDPANKPHNPMINAGAILTCSLLKQNMNLADRFDYVTKMFKRLTGGEYLAFNNAVFLSERETADRNFALGYYMRENKLCSIEVDCDSASVVAATLANGGVCPTTGDKVFSTNSVRNTLSLMHSCGMYDYSGGFAFEVGLPAKSGVSGCIMLVVPNVMGICMWSPPLDKYGNSVRGIQFCKTIQ
;
A
#
# COMPACT_ATOMS: atom_id res chain seq x y z
N MET A 1 2.47 21.88 -23.46
CA MET A 1 2.51 20.48 -22.96
C MET A 1 3.86 20.35 -22.27
N TYR A 2 3.93 20.50 -20.94
CA TYR A 2 5.21 20.46 -20.23
C TYR A 2 5.71 19.02 -20.21
N HIS A 3 6.78 18.72 -20.96
CA HIS A 3 7.55 17.51 -20.78
C HIS A 3 8.26 17.62 -19.42
N TYR A 4 7.66 17.05 -18.39
CA TYR A 4 8.40 16.79 -17.16
C TYR A 4 9.47 15.74 -17.48
N SER A 5 10.74 16.12 -17.45
CA SER A 5 11.85 15.19 -17.46
C SER A 5 11.79 14.37 -16.17
N ILE A 6 11.54 13.07 -16.29
CA ILE A 6 11.47 12.16 -15.15
C ILE A 6 12.90 11.87 -14.72
N PHE A 7 13.23 12.25 -13.48
CA PHE A 7 14.51 11.90 -12.88
C PHE A 7 14.36 10.59 -12.09
N ARG A 8 15.23 9.62 -12.34
CA ARG A 8 15.30 8.35 -11.59
C ARG A 8 16.72 8.17 -11.05
N HIS A 9 16.82 7.72 -9.80
CA HIS A 9 18.08 7.43 -9.15
C HIS A 9 17.89 6.28 -8.16
N SER A 10 18.79 5.30 -8.22
CA SER A 10 18.68 4.07 -7.44
C SER A 10 20.05 3.69 -6.89
N VAL A 11 20.10 3.25 -5.64
CA VAL A 11 21.35 2.92 -4.92
C VAL A 11 21.16 1.62 -4.13
N GLY A 12 22.17 0.75 -4.15
CA GLY A 12 22.16 -0.52 -3.42
C GLY A 12 21.43 -1.63 -4.18
N ASN A 13 20.71 -2.50 -3.47
CA ASN A 13 20.03 -3.67 -4.03
C ASN A 13 18.64 -3.32 -4.56
N TYR A 14 18.57 -2.32 -5.45
CA TYR A 14 17.30 -1.74 -5.90
C TYR A 14 16.51 -2.62 -6.88
N ASN A 15 17.16 -3.58 -7.54
CA ASN A 15 16.58 -4.48 -8.55
C ASN A 15 16.30 -5.89 -8.01
N VAL A 16 16.40 -6.08 -6.69
CA VAL A 16 16.09 -7.37 -6.05
C VAL A 16 14.58 -7.45 -5.83
N PRO A 17 13.89 -8.49 -6.35
CA PRO A 17 12.47 -8.67 -6.12
C PRO A 17 12.14 -8.92 -4.64
N PHE A 18 11.06 -8.30 -4.18
CA PHE A 18 10.46 -8.56 -2.87
C PHE A 18 8.94 -8.39 -2.92
N CYS A 19 8.25 -9.04 -1.99
CA CYS A 19 6.80 -8.94 -1.86
C CYS A 19 6.38 -7.57 -1.29
N LEU A 20 5.38 -6.92 -1.88
CA LEU A 20 4.83 -5.65 -1.40
C LEU A 20 4.28 -5.76 0.02
N GLN A 21 3.69 -6.90 0.36
CA GLN A 21 3.10 -7.11 1.69
C GLN A 21 2.09 -5.99 2.01
N SER A 22 2.08 -5.48 3.25
CA SER A 22 1.18 -4.39 3.67
C SER A 22 1.36 -3.07 2.92
N THR A 23 2.40 -2.89 2.10
CA THR A 23 2.52 -1.72 1.22
C THR A 23 1.52 -1.73 0.06
N SER A 24 0.88 -2.86 -0.21
CA SER A 24 -0.23 -2.98 -1.18
C SER A 24 -1.54 -2.36 -0.69
N LYS A 25 -1.80 -2.33 0.63
CA LYS A 25 -3.03 -1.83 1.26
C LYS A 25 -3.49 -0.44 0.76
N PRO A 26 -2.63 0.61 0.74
CA PRO A 26 -3.04 1.92 0.23
C PRO A 26 -3.48 1.89 -1.23
N LEU A 27 -2.83 1.07 -2.07
CA LEU A 27 -3.14 0.95 -3.49
C LEU A 27 -4.50 0.30 -3.70
N VAL A 28 -4.81 -0.74 -2.92
CA VAL A 28 -6.11 -1.41 -2.98
C VAL A 28 -7.22 -0.49 -2.49
N TYR A 29 -6.97 0.27 -1.42
CA TYR A 29 -7.91 1.30 -0.97
C TYR A 29 -8.18 2.36 -2.04
N ALA A 30 -7.15 2.86 -2.74
CA ALA A 30 -7.32 3.77 -3.86
C ALA A 30 -8.18 3.15 -4.98
N LEU A 31 -7.95 1.88 -5.34
CA LEU A 31 -8.74 1.17 -6.36
C LEU A 31 -10.21 1.03 -6.00
N VAL A 32 -10.51 0.75 -4.74
CA VAL A 32 -11.89 0.60 -4.27
C VAL A 32 -12.59 1.95 -4.26
N GLN A 33 -11.90 3.02 -3.86
CA GLN A 33 -12.45 4.39 -3.94
C GLN A 33 -12.74 4.83 -5.37
N GLU A 34 -11.91 4.46 -6.35
CA GLU A 34 -12.21 4.74 -7.77
C GLU A 34 -13.50 4.06 -8.24
N GLU A 35 -13.82 2.88 -7.69
CA GLU A 35 -15.02 2.14 -8.06
C GLU A 35 -16.27 2.62 -7.32
N LEU A 36 -16.15 2.90 -6.01
CA LEU A 36 -17.29 3.07 -5.13
C LEU A 36 -17.41 4.47 -4.50
N ASN A 37 -16.48 5.40 -4.76
CA ASN A 37 -16.32 6.69 -4.06
C ASN A 37 -15.99 6.59 -2.55
N GLN A 38 -15.61 7.73 -1.95
CA GLN A 38 -15.18 7.77 -0.55
C GLN A 38 -16.35 7.52 0.42
N GLU A 39 -17.54 8.06 0.12
CA GLU A 39 -18.70 8.01 0.99
C GLU A 39 -19.15 6.56 1.19
N THR A 40 -19.25 5.79 0.11
CA THR A 40 -19.62 4.38 0.19
C THR A 40 -18.54 3.55 0.86
N VAL A 41 -17.25 3.77 0.56
CA VAL A 41 -16.17 3.01 1.22
C VAL A 41 -16.19 3.21 2.74
N HIS A 42 -16.37 4.46 3.19
CA HIS A 42 -16.31 4.79 4.61
C HIS A 42 -17.59 4.47 5.42
N GLN A 43 -18.64 3.97 4.75
CA GLN A 43 -19.73 3.26 5.43
C GLN A 43 -19.25 1.93 6.02
N TYR A 44 -18.19 1.32 5.48
CA TYR A 44 -17.70 0.01 5.91
C TYR A 44 -16.42 0.11 6.74
N VAL A 45 -15.49 1.00 6.40
CA VAL A 45 -14.20 1.16 7.08
C VAL A 45 -14.00 2.59 7.57
N GLY A 46 -13.45 2.78 8.76
CA GLY A 46 -13.12 4.10 9.28
C GLY A 46 -11.96 4.77 8.52
N HIS A 47 -11.54 5.93 9.02
CA HIS A 47 -10.41 6.70 8.47
C HIS A 47 -9.46 7.21 9.56
N GLU A 48 -9.64 6.78 10.81
CA GLU A 48 -8.87 7.26 11.96
C GLU A 48 -7.84 6.22 12.41
N PRO A 49 -6.74 6.65 13.06
CA PRO A 49 -5.83 5.74 13.77
C PRO A 49 -6.58 4.99 14.87
N SER A 50 -6.21 3.72 15.10
CA SER A 50 -6.85 2.90 16.14
C SER A 50 -6.45 3.28 17.57
N GLY A 51 -5.31 3.93 17.76
CA GLY A 51 -4.78 4.27 19.09
C GLY A 51 -4.35 3.07 19.96
N ILE A 52 -4.37 1.87 19.39
CA ILE A 52 -3.99 0.61 20.03
C ILE A 52 -3.03 -0.17 19.12
N THR A 53 -2.43 -1.24 19.64
CA THR A 53 -1.47 -2.07 18.88
C THR A 53 -2.08 -2.58 17.58
N PHE A 54 -1.33 -2.47 16.48
CA PHE A 54 -1.82 -2.74 15.12
C PHE A 54 -2.28 -4.19 14.89
N ASN A 55 -1.79 -5.13 15.69
CA ASN A 55 -2.17 -6.55 15.64
C ASN A 55 -3.44 -6.87 16.44
N ALA A 56 -3.94 -5.93 17.25
CA ALA A 56 -5.18 -6.14 17.97
C ALA A 56 -6.36 -6.15 16.99
N ILE A 57 -7.20 -7.18 17.08
CA ILE A 57 -8.50 -7.17 16.41
C ILE A 57 -9.37 -6.18 17.16
N SER A 58 -9.51 -4.98 16.60
CA SER A 58 -10.34 -3.91 17.19
C SER A 58 -11.15 -3.22 16.11
N LEU A 59 -12.39 -2.94 16.48
CA LEU A 59 -13.34 -2.16 15.72
C LEU A 59 -13.56 -0.83 16.43
N ASP A 60 -13.99 0.17 15.67
CA ASP A 60 -14.47 1.45 16.19
C ASP A 60 -15.84 1.28 16.90
N PRO A 61 -16.36 2.32 17.57
CA PRO A 61 -17.68 2.26 18.23
C PRO A 61 -18.86 1.96 17.29
N ALA A 62 -18.66 2.07 15.98
CA ALA A 62 -19.64 1.74 14.95
C ALA A 62 -19.44 0.32 14.37
N ASN A 63 -18.62 -0.53 15.01
CA ASN A 63 -18.26 -1.88 14.57
C ASN A 63 -17.57 -1.94 13.20
N LYS A 64 -16.83 -0.88 12.82
CA LYS A 64 -16.02 -0.85 11.59
C LYS A 64 -14.53 -0.99 11.94
N PRO A 65 -13.70 -1.59 11.07
CA PRO A 65 -12.26 -1.49 11.23
C PRO A 65 -11.84 -0.01 11.19
N HIS A 66 -10.89 0.37 12.05
CA HIS A 66 -10.50 1.78 12.24
C HIS A 66 -10.04 2.49 10.95
N ASN A 67 -9.30 1.80 10.09
CA ASN A 67 -8.83 2.35 8.82
C ASN A 67 -8.37 1.24 7.85
N PRO A 68 -8.22 1.53 6.55
CA PRO A 68 -7.75 0.58 5.53
C PRO A 68 -6.30 0.10 5.68
N MET A 69 -5.48 0.74 6.53
CA MET A 69 -4.04 0.43 6.65
C MET A 69 -3.75 -0.69 7.65
N ILE A 70 -4.72 -1.07 8.49
CA ILE A 70 -4.67 -2.26 9.35
C ILE A 70 -5.26 -3.48 8.63
N ASN A 71 -4.93 -4.69 9.09
CA ASN A 71 -5.36 -5.94 8.44
C ASN A 71 -6.90 -6.04 8.33
N ALA A 72 -7.62 -5.83 9.44
CA ALA A 72 -9.10 -5.90 9.42
C ALA A 72 -9.72 -4.93 8.40
N GLY A 73 -9.16 -3.72 8.29
CA GLY A 73 -9.59 -2.74 7.29
C GLY A 73 -9.25 -3.15 5.88
N ALA A 74 -8.03 -3.66 5.63
CA ALA A 74 -7.63 -4.14 4.33
C ALA A 74 -8.49 -5.31 3.83
N ILE A 75 -8.79 -6.30 4.69
CA ILE A 75 -9.70 -7.41 4.38
C ILE A 75 -11.06 -6.88 3.91
N LEU A 76 -11.61 -5.93 4.67
CA LEU A 76 -12.92 -5.33 4.39
C LEU A 76 -12.88 -4.46 3.13
N THR A 77 -11.87 -3.60 2.98
CA THR A 77 -11.67 -2.78 1.78
C THR A 77 -11.57 -3.65 0.54
N CYS A 78 -10.76 -4.71 0.59
CA CYS A 78 -10.68 -5.62 -0.54
C CYS A 78 -12.07 -6.24 -0.85
N SER A 79 -12.95 -6.44 0.15
CA SER A 79 -14.25 -7.12 -0.01
C SER A 79 -15.18 -6.37 -0.94
N LEU A 80 -15.00 -5.06 -0.95
CA LEU A 80 -15.77 -4.12 -1.73
C LEU A 80 -15.34 -4.06 -3.20
N LEU A 81 -14.14 -4.54 -3.55
CA LEU A 81 -13.64 -4.44 -4.92
C LEU A 81 -14.35 -5.40 -5.87
N LYS A 82 -14.91 -4.88 -6.98
CA LYS A 82 -15.47 -5.64 -8.11
C LYS A 82 -16.42 -6.76 -7.65
N GLN A 83 -17.40 -6.42 -6.80
CA GLN A 83 -18.28 -7.38 -6.11
C GLN A 83 -19.00 -8.37 -7.05
N ASN A 84 -19.22 -7.99 -8.31
CA ASN A 84 -19.89 -8.80 -9.32
C ASN A 84 -18.97 -9.78 -10.07
N MET A 85 -17.65 -9.76 -9.80
CA MET A 85 -16.67 -10.63 -10.45
C MET A 85 -16.29 -11.82 -9.56
N ASN A 86 -15.90 -12.93 -10.17
CA ASN A 86 -15.28 -14.06 -9.46
C ASN A 86 -13.85 -13.70 -9.00
N LEU A 87 -13.27 -14.53 -8.13
CA LEU A 87 -11.97 -14.23 -7.51
C LEU A 87 -10.80 -14.15 -8.49
N ALA A 88 -10.81 -14.93 -9.56
CA ALA A 88 -9.75 -14.91 -10.57
C ALA A 88 -9.78 -13.58 -11.36
N ASP A 89 -10.97 -13.19 -11.82
CA ASP A 89 -11.15 -11.94 -12.58
C ASP A 89 -10.82 -10.69 -11.73
N ARG A 90 -11.14 -10.71 -10.43
CA ARG A 90 -10.74 -9.64 -9.52
C ARG A 90 -9.22 -9.55 -9.37
N PHE A 91 -8.54 -10.69 -9.24
CA PHE A 91 -7.09 -10.72 -9.14
C PHE A 91 -6.43 -10.23 -10.43
N ASP A 92 -6.94 -10.63 -11.59
CA ASP A 92 -6.49 -10.14 -12.89
C ASP A 92 -6.71 -8.64 -13.03
N TYR A 93 -7.85 -8.12 -12.57
CA TYR A 93 -8.12 -6.69 -12.52
C TYR A 93 -7.09 -5.94 -11.68
N VAL A 94 -6.84 -6.39 -10.44
CA VAL A 94 -5.85 -5.74 -9.56
C VAL A 94 -4.45 -5.81 -10.18
N THR A 95 -4.06 -6.95 -10.73
CA THR A 95 -2.76 -7.12 -11.39
C THR A 95 -2.60 -6.17 -12.57
N LYS A 96 -3.64 -6.01 -13.41
CA LYS A 96 -3.63 -5.03 -14.52
C LYS A 96 -3.48 -3.61 -14.00
N MET A 97 -4.15 -3.25 -12.91
CA MET A 97 -4.02 -1.93 -12.30
C MET A 97 -2.63 -1.70 -11.73
N PHE A 98 -2.02 -2.70 -11.08
CA PHE A 98 -0.65 -2.59 -10.58
C PHE A 98 0.36 -2.45 -11.73
N LYS A 99 0.17 -3.14 -12.86
CA LYS A 99 0.99 -2.95 -14.07
C LYS A 99 0.93 -1.51 -14.60
N ARG A 100 -0.24 -0.87 -14.53
CA ARG A 100 -0.38 0.56 -14.90
C ARG A 100 0.40 1.45 -13.92
N LEU A 101 0.36 1.15 -12.62
CA LEU A 101 1.09 1.90 -11.59
C LEU A 101 2.61 1.75 -11.69
N THR A 102 3.12 0.57 -12.06
CA THR A 102 4.55 0.36 -12.25
C THR A 102 5.06 0.99 -13.54
N GLY A 103 4.18 1.43 -14.44
CA GLY A 103 4.57 2.10 -15.67
C GLY A 103 5.42 1.23 -16.62
N GLY A 104 5.20 -0.09 -16.61
CA GLY A 104 5.96 -1.05 -17.41
C GLY A 104 7.19 -1.66 -16.72
N GLU A 105 7.51 -1.22 -15.49
CA GLU A 105 8.58 -1.82 -14.68
C GLU A 105 8.17 -3.19 -14.09
N TYR A 106 9.15 -3.88 -13.46
CA TYR A 106 8.99 -5.23 -12.92
C TYR A 106 7.77 -5.39 -12.00
N LEU A 107 6.92 -6.36 -12.33
CA LEU A 107 5.80 -6.80 -11.50
C LEU A 107 5.63 -8.30 -11.67
N ALA A 108 5.66 -9.03 -10.57
CA ALA A 108 5.47 -10.47 -10.55
C ALA A 108 4.56 -10.90 -9.39
N PHE A 109 4.43 -12.20 -9.20
CA PHE A 109 3.66 -12.79 -8.12
C PHE A 109 4.44 -13.96 -7.51
N ASN A 110 4.66 -13.91 -6.20
CA ASN A 110 5.37 -14.96 -5.48
C ASN A 110 4.40 -16.04 -5.02
N ASN A 111 4.31 -17.13 -5.78
CA ASN A 111 3.44 -18.24 -5.40
C ASN A 111 3.89 -18.93 -4.09
N ALA A 112 5.19 -18.96 -3.78
CA ALA A 112 5.68 -19.60 -2.57
C ALA A 112 5.27 -18.82 -1.31
N VAL A 113 5.41 -17.49 -1.32
CA VAL A 113 4.93 -16.62 -0.23
C VAL A 113 3.41 -16.73 -0.09
N PHE A 114 2.67 -16.71 -1.20
CA PHE A 114 1.21 -16.88 -1.16
C PHE A 114 0.80 -18.20 -0.51
N LEU A 115 1.44 -19.32 -0.90
CA LEU A 115 1.16 -20.63 -0.33
C LEU A 115 1.50 -20.68 1.17
N SER A 116 2.64 -20.11 1.55
CA SER A 116 3.06 -20.03 2.96
C SER A 116 2.10 -19.21 3.83
N GLU A 117 1.71 -18.02 3.37
CA GLU A 117 0.72 -17.18 4.06
C GLU A 117 -0.62 -17.90 4.19
N ARG A 118 -1.05 -18.56 3.11
CA ARG A 118 -2.30 -19.33 3.08
C ARG A 118 -2.30 -20.51 4.05
N GLU A 119 -1.17 -21.20 4.23
CA GLU A 119 -1.07 -22.35 5.16
C GLU A 119 -1.18 -21.93 6.62
N THR A 120 -0.68 -20.74 6.96
CA THR A 120 -0.76 -20.18 8.32
C THR A 120 -2.10 -19.52 8.65
N ALA A 121 -3.00 -19.42 7.66
CA ALA A 121 -4.25 -18.70 7.77
C ALA A 121 -5.44 -19.61 8.15
N ASP A 122 -6.09 -19.35 9.29
CA ASP A 122 -7.22 -20.16 9.79
C ASP A 122 -8.47 -20.16 8.88
N ARG A 123 -9.10 -21.33 8.74
CA ARG A 123 -10.11 -21.72 7.72
C ARG A 123 -11.50 -21.00 7.67
N ASN A 124 -11.69 -19.83 8.27
CA ASN A 124 -13.03 -19.20 8.38
C ASN A 124 -13.44 -18.34 7.16
N PHE A 125 -14.68 -17.88 7.01
CA PHE A 125 -15.08 -17.01 5.87
C PHE A 125 -14.27 -15.70 5.73
N ALA A 126 -13.74 -15.19 6.85
CA ALA A 126 -12.72 -14.15 6.87
C ALA A 126 -11.48 -14.53 6.02
N LEU A 127 -11.16 -15.83 5.95
CA LEU A 127 -10.13 -16.43 5.12
C LEU A 127 -10.33 -16.15 3.63
N GLY A 128 -11.55 -16.09 3.08
CA GLY A 128 -11.72 -15.79 1.64
C GLY A 128 -11.22 -14.39 1.29
N TYR A 129 -11.52 -13.42 2.17
CA TYR A 129 -11.09 -12.04 2.02
C TYR A 129 -9.66 -11.79 2.51
N TYR A 130 -9.20 -12.54 3.50
CA TYR A 130 -7.82 -12.57 3.98
C TYR A 130 -6.88 -13.26 2.99
N MET A 131 -7.27 -14.38 2.38
CA MET A 131 -6.55 -15.01 1.26
C MET A 131 -6.43 -14.06 0.08
N ARG A 132 -7.44 -13.23 -0.15
CA ARG A 132 -7.36 -12.17 -1.16
C ARG A 132 -6.36 -11.08 -0.73
N GLU A 133 -6.34 -10.66 0.53
CA GLU A 133 -5.29 -9.78 1.05
C GLU A 133 -3.90 -10.40 0.86
N ASN A 134 -3.70 -11.68 1.24
CA ASN A 134 -2.44 -12.40 1.10
C ASN A 134 -1.99 -12.57 -0.37
N LYS A 135 -2.93 -12.79 -1.30
CA LYS A 135 -2.61 -12.73 -2.75
C LYS A 135 -2.03 -11.37 -3.14
N LEU A 136 -2.55 -10.28 -2.59
CA LEU A 136 -2.05 -8.94 -2.88
C LEU A 136 -0.75 -8.63 -2.12
N CYS A 137 -0.57 -9.21 -0.92
CA CYS A 137 0.70 -9.17 -0.18
C CYS A 137 1.83 -9.89 -0.94
N SER A 138 1.49 -10.94 -1.69
CA SER A 138 2.42 -11.76 -2.47
C SER A 138 2.76 -11.19 -3.86
N ILE A 139 2.25 -10.00 -4.21
CA ILE A 139 2.70 -9.28 -5.41
C ILE A 139 4.16 -8.86 -5.22
N GLU A 140 5.01 -9.21 -6.18
CA GLU A 140 6.43 -8.87 -6.17
C GLU A 140 6.71 -7.65 -7.02
N VAL A 141 7.57 -6.79 -6.49
CA VAL A 141 8.15 -5.62 -7.14
C VAL A 141 9.64 -5.56 -6.78
N ASP A 142 10.39 -4.70 -7.43
CA ASP A 142 11.67 -4.21 -6.94
C ASP A 142 11.54 -2.74 -6.47
N CYS A 143 12.62 -2.13 -5.99
CA CYS A 143 12.58 -0.74 -5.53
C CYS A 143 12.29 0.22 -6.69
N ASP A 144 12.77 -0.09 -7.89
CA ASP A 144 12.56 0.74 -9.08
C ASP A 144 11.07 0.81 -9.43
N SER A 145 10.38 -0.31 -9.55
CA SER A 145 8.94 -0.38 -9.76
C SER A 145 8.15 0.28 -8.65
N ALA A 146 8.47 -0.03 -7.39
CA ALA A 146 7.76 0.51 -6.24
C ALA A 146 7.93 2.05 -6.12
N SER A 147 9.08 2.59 -6.54
CA SER A 147 9.30 4.04 -6.59
C SER A 147 8.39 4.72 -7.62
N VAL A 148 8.13 4.09 -8.77
CA VAL A 148 7.21 4.60 -9.79
C VAL A 148 5.77 4.58 -9.29
N VAL A 149 5.38 3.53 -8.55
CA VAL A 149 4.07 3.46 -7.88
C VAL A 149 3.91 4.61 -6.89
N ALA A 150 4.90 4.83 -6.02
CA ALA A 150 4.90 5.94 -5.08
C ALA A 150 4.86 7.31 -5.79
N ALA A 151 5.59 7.44 -6.90
CA ALA A 151 5.64 8.67 -7.69
C ALA A 151 4.32 8.93 -8.43
N THR A 152 3.57 7.87 -8.78
CA THR A 152 2.20 7.99 -9.30
C THR A 152 1.28 8.63 -8.27
N LEU A 153 1.40 8.25 -6.99
CA LEU A 153 0.67 8.90 -5.90
C LEU A 153 1.17 10.33 -5.67
N ALA A 154 2.48 10.57 -5.73
CA ALA A 154 3.05 11.92 -5.63
C ALA A 154 2.53 12.87 -6.72
N ASN A 155 2.27 12.33 -7.91
CA ASN A 155 1.84 13.04 -9.10
C ASN A 155 0.31 12.99 -9.31
N GLY A 156 -0.47 12.97 -8.23
CA GLY A 156 -1.93 13.10 -8.29
C GLY A 156 -2.64 11.97 -9.03
N GLY A 157 -2.01 10.79 -9.15
CA GLY A 157 -2.59 9.60 -9.75
C GLY A 157 -2.18 9.37 -11.20
N VAL A 158 -1.30 10.21 -11.76
CA VAL A 158 -0.74 10.06 -13.11
C VAL A 158 0.62 9.39 -13.03
N CYS A 159 0.76 8.22 -13.65
CA CYS A 159 2.02 7.49 -13.70
C CYS A 159 3.07 8.33 -14.43
N PRO A 160 4.19 8.71 -13.78
CA PRO A 160 5.11 9.67 -14.36
C PRO A 160 5.80 9.12 -15.63
N THR A 161 6.08 7.81 -15.70
CA THR A 161 6.79 7.17 -16.82
C THR A 161 5.94 6.94 -18.06
N THR A 162 4.62 6.91 -17.93
CA THR A 162 3.71 6.60 -19.04
C THR A 162 2.72 7.72 -19.35
N GLY A 163 2.50 8.64 -18.41
CA GLY A 163 1.42 9.64 -18.48
C GLY A 163 0.03 9.05 -18.26
N ASP A 164 -0.09 7.77 -17.93
CA ASP A 164 -1.36 7.11 -17.69
C ASP A 164 -2.01 7.61 -16.39
N LYS A 165 -3.26 8.08 -16.46
CA LYS A 165 -4.03 8.46 -15.28
C LYS A 165 -4.66 7.22 -14.66
N VAL A 166 -4.04 6.72 -13.59
CA VAL A 166 -4.44 5.50 -12.90
C VAL A 166 -5.45 5.77 -11.79
N PHE A 167 -5.31 6.89 -11.08
CA PHE A 167 -6.21 7.30 -10.01
C PHE A 167 -6.73 8.72 -10.20
N SER A 168 -7.90 9.02 -9.64
CA SER A 168 -8.36 10.39 -9.46
C SER A 168 -7.58 11.09 -8.34
N THR A 169 -7.54 12.42 -8.40
CA THR A 169 -6.89 13.25 -7.38
C THR A 169 -7.53 13.10 -6.01
N ASN A 170 -8.85 12.85 -5.95
CA ASN A 170 -9.57 12.62 -4.70
C ASN A 170 -9.14 11.30 -4.03
N SER A 171 -9.07 10.21 -4.79
CA SER A 171 -8.60 8.92 -4.27
C SER A 171 -7.18 9.03 -3.76
N VAL A 172 -6.28 9.68 -4.53
CA VAL A 172 -4.90 9.92 -4.11
C VAL A 172 -4.83 10.74 -2.83
N ARG A 173 -5.55 11.86 -2.74
CA ARG A 173 -5.59 12.69 -1.53
C ARG A 173 -5.98 11.86 -0.30
N ASN A 174 -7.06 11.09 -0.39
CA ASN A 174 -7.54 10.28 0.72
C ASN A 174 -6.55 9.17 1.09
N THR A 175 -5.92 8.52 0.10
CA THR A 175 -4.87 7.53 0.33
C THR A 175 -3.66 8.13 1.04
N LEU A 176 -3.18 9.29 0.61
CA LEU A 176 -2.06 9.97 1.24
C LEU A 176 -2.37 10.41 2.67
N SER A 177 -3.59 10.87 2.94
CA SER A 177 -4.03 11.19 4.31
C SER A 177 -3.93 9.98 5.24
N LEU A 178 -4.40 8.81 4.79
CA LEU A 178 -4.33 7.58 5.59
C LEU A 178 -2.92 7.00 5.70
N MET A 179 -2.11 7.14 4.65
CA MET A 179 -0.68 6.78 4.74
C MET A 179 0.04 7.66 5.77
N HIS A 180 -0.30 8.94 5.84
CA HIS A 180 0.29 9.86 6.81
C HIS A 180 -0.05 9.50 8.26
N SER A 181 -1.32 9.21 8.57
CA SER A 181 -1.76 8.98 9.95
C SER A 181 -1.71 7.51 10.41
N CYS A 182 -1.75 6.54 9.48
CA CYS A 182 -1.94 5.12 9.79
C CYS A 182 -0.92 4.19 9.10
N GLY A 183 0.08 4.73 8.40
CA GLY A 183 0.90 3.97 7.46
C GLY A 183 2.04 3.13 8.05
N MET A 184 2.51 3.45 9.26
CA MET A 184 3.76 2.95 9.85
C MET A 184 3.53 2.13 11.12
N TYR A 185 2.43 1.37 11.16
CA TYR A 185 2.01 0.56 12.32
C TYR A 185 1.88 1.43 13.58
N ASP A 186 2.27 0.92 14.75
CA ASP A 186 2.23 1.67 16.01
C ASP A 186 3.15 2.89 16.02
N TYR A 187 4.08 2.99 15.04
CA TYR A 187 4.95 4.15 14.87
C TYR A 187 4.32 5.26 14.00
N SER A 188 3.09 5.12 13.51
CA SER A 188 2.48 6.11 12.59
C SER A 188 2.43 7.53 13.16
N GLY A 189 2.03 7.70 14.43
CA GLY A 189 2.00 9.01 15.07
C GLY A 189 3.40 9.64 15.25
N GLY A 190 4.39 8.82 15.64
CA GLY A 190 5.78 9.28 15.77
C GLY A 190 6.41 9.61 14.42
N PHE A 191 6.15 8.79 13.39
CA PHE A 191 6.62 9.03 12.03
C PHE A 191 6.00 10.30 11.44
N ALA A 192 4.71 10.55 11.66
CA ALA A 192 4.06 11.78 11.22
C ALA A 192 4.65 13.02 11.91
N PHE A 193 4.98 12.93 13.21
CA PHE A 193 5.59 14.03 13.95
C PHE A 193 7.05 14.28 13.56
N GLU A 194 7.86 13.23 13.44
CA GLU A 194 9.26 13.34 13.11
C GLU A 194 9.43 13.60 11.61
N VAL A 195 8.94 12.75 10.72
CA VAL A 195 9.21 12.82 9.27
C VAL A 195 8.19 13.66 8.50
N GLY A 196 6.91 13.63 8.88
CA GLY A 196 5.88 14.47 8.27
C GLY A 196 5.44 14.08 6.85
N LEU A 197 5.82 12.90 6.36
CA LEU A 197 5.51 12.45 4.99
C LEU A 197 4.56 11.24 4.98
N PRO A 198 3.67 11.11 3.98
CA PRO A 198 2.90 9.89 3.77
C PRO A 198 3.81 8.70 3.47
N ALA A 199 3.66 7.63 4.25
CA ALA A 199 4.43 6.41 4.04
C ALA A 199 3.57 5.17 4.27
N LYS A 200 3.98 4.02 3.73
CA LYS A 200 3.46 2.72 4.14
C LYS A 200 4.60 1.73 4.27
N SER A 201 4.66 1.08 5.43
CA SER A 201 5.60 0.00 5.72
C SER A 201 4.99 -1.38 5.45
N GLY A 202 5.84 -2.35 5.14
CA GLY A 202 5.49 -3.77 5.00
C GLY A 202 6.53 -4.67 5.64
N VAL A 203 6.07 -5.84 6.12
CA VAL A 203 6.92 -6.84 6.81
C VAL A 203 8.03 -7.44 5.93
N SER A 204 8.00 -7.20 4.62
CA SER A 204 9.13 -7.52 3.73
C SER A 204 10.35 -6.61 3.94
N GLY A 205 10.22 -5.55 4.75
CA GLY A 205 11.23 -4.49 4.90
C GLY A 205 11.06 -3.36 3.89
N CYS A 206 9.98 -3.36 3.11
CA CYS A 206 9.64 -2.27 2.20
C CYS A 206 9.04 -1.09 2.95
N ILE A 207 9.50 0.13 2.62
CA ILE A 207 8.84 1.39 2.96
C ILE A 207 8.59 2.14 1.65
N MET A 208 7.31 2.35 1.35
CA MET A 208 6.86 3.22 0.27
C MET A 208 6.66 4.62 0.86
N LEU A 209 7.42 5.60 0.41
CA LEU A 209 7.38 6.98 0.87
C LEU A 209 6.95 7.89 -0.29
N VAL A 210 6.03 8.82 -0.02
CA VAL A 210 5.53 9.77 -1.01
C VAL A 210 5.88 11.18 -0.56
N VAL A 211 6.49 11.96 -1.45
CA VAL A 211 6.68 13.40 -1.29
C VAL A 211 5.73 14.09 -2.29
N PRO A 212 4.53 14.52 -1.85
CA PRO A 212 3.49 15.02 -2.75
C PRO A 212 4.01 16.15 -3.65
N ASN A 213 3.69 16.08 -4.95
CA ASN A 213 4.13 17.00 -6.00
C ASN A 213 5.65 17.03 -6.28
N VAL A 214 6.44 16.13 -5.69
CA VAL A 214 7.90 16.09 -5.87
C VAL A 214 8.37 14.74 -6.40
N MET A 215 8.25 13.68 -5.59
CA MET A 215 8.79 12.35 -5.94
C MET A 215 8.15 11.22 -5.13
N GLY A 216 8.30 10.00 -5.62
CA GLY A 216 8.06 8.78 -4.85
C GLY A 216 9.37 8.04 -4.58
N ILE A 217 9.49 7.45 -3.41
CA ILE A 217 10.67 6.72 -2.97
C ILE A 217 10.24 5.34 -2.48
N CYS A 218 10.99 4.31 -2.89
CA CYS A 218 10.93 3.01 -2.26
C CYS A 218 12.26 2.73 -1.57
N MET A 219 12.19 2.28 -0.32
CA MET A 219 13.31 1.72 0.40
C MET A 219 13.01 0.27 0.73
N TRP A 220 14.01 -0.59 0.64
CA TRP A 220 13.88 -1.97 1.03
C TRP A 220 15.08 -2.43 1.85
N SER A 221 14.82 -2.89 3.07
CA SER A 221 15.81 -3.52 3.94
C SER A 221 15.10 -4.47 4.91
N PRO A 222 15.25 -5.80 4.78
CA PRO A 222 14.47 -6.78 5.53
C PRO A 222 14.48 -6.68 7.07
N PRO A 223 15.59 -6.31 7.75
CA PRO A 223 15.59 -6.20 9.21
C PRO A 223 14.59 -5.14 9.72
N LEU A 224 13.68 -5.58 10.59
CA LEU A 224 12.61 -4.75 11.15
C LEU A 224 12.90 -4.33 12.60
N ASP A 225 12.36 -3.19 12.99
CA ASP A 225 12.32 -2.74 14.38
C ASP A 225 11.19 -3.44 15.17
N LYS A 226 11.05 -3.07 16.45
CA LYS A 226 10.02 -3.61 17.34
C LYS A 226 8.58 -3.29 16.92
N TYR A 227 8.37 -2.34 16.00
CA TYR A 227 7.07 -1.95 15.47
C TYR A 227 6.77 -2.61 14.11
N GLY A 228 7.72 -3.38 13.56
CA GLY A 228 7.58 -4.03 12.25
C GLY A 228 8.00 -3.15 11.07
N ASN A 229 8.71 -2.04 11.30
CA ASN A 229 9.21 -1.15 10.25
C ASN A 229 10.67 -1.44 9.91
N SER A 230 11.08 -1.26 8.65
CA SER A 230 12.49 -1.42 8.27
C SER A 230 13.40 -0.47 9.04
N VAL A 231 14.38 -1.01 9.79
CA VAL A 231 15.29 -0.21 10.64
C VAL A 231 16.03 0.83 9.81
N ARG A 232 16.63 0.41 8.69
CA ARG A 232 17.39 1.30 7.80
C ARG A 232 16.48 2.26 7.04
N GLY A 233 15.30 1.82 6.64
CA GLY A 233 14.34 2.68 5.94
C GLY A 233 13.83 3.81 6.83
N ILE A 234 13.49 3.53 8.10
CA ILE A 234 13.11 4.57 9.07
C ILE A 234 14.27 5.55 9.29
N GLN A 235 15.49 5.04 9.48
CA GLN A 235 16.66 5.90 9.68
C GLN A 235 16.88 6.84 8.49
N PHE A 236 16.74 6.34 7.26
CA PHE A 236 16.84 7.15 6.05
C PHE A 236 15.74 8.21 5.97
N CYS A 237 14.48 7.87 6.27
CA CYS A 237 13.38 8.84 6.28
C CYS A 237 13.65 10.03 7.20
N LYS A 238 14.29 9.81 8.35
CA LYS A 238 14.63 10.88 9.30
C LYS A 238 15.73 11.82 8.80
N THR A 239 16.53 11.40 7.81
CA THR A 239 17.59 12.24 7.21
C THR A 239 17.12 13.07 6.02
N ILE A 240 15.88 12.90 5.56
CA ILE A 240 15.31 13.63 4.40
C ILE A 240 14.85 15.06 4.79
N GLN A 241 14.89 15.40 6.08
CA GLN A 241 14.56 16.75 6.59
C GLN A 241 15.60 17.80 6.18
#